data_AF-A0A9W9RRN5-F1
#
_entry.id   AF-A0A9W9RRN5-F1
#
_cell.length_a   1.000
_cell.length_b   1.000
_cell.length_c   1.000
_cell.angle_alpha   90.00
_cell.angle_beta   90.00
_cell.angle_gamma   90.00
#
_symmetry.space_group_name_H-M   'P 1'
#
loop_
_entity.id
_entity.type
_entity.pdbx_description
1 polymer ?
#
loop_
_entity_poly.entity_id
_entity_poly.type
_entity_poly.pdbx_seq_one_letter_code
_entity_poly.pdbx_strand_id
1 'polypeptide(L)'
;MGAKVAWRGQDFKKLEPGCETTYIEASKVVMGAVTGSIVIPNSVLLNWPFWFPGHQKLKQLGIKKRESSMHTKHLLHQERQYTFKHKTTQSNSMSQLLQAHLSEEELNGNLFLITAAGFETTANTISYAIMLLVRNPRWQE
;
A
#
# COMPACT_ATOMS: atom_id res chain seq x y z
N MET A 1 -7.34 6.17 4.94
CA MET A 1 -6.75 7.15 4.01
C MET A 1 -7.88 8.04 3.51
N GLY A 2 -7.73 9.37 3.52
CA GLY A 2 -8.83 10.30 3.22
C GLY A 2 -9.24 10.36 1.74
N ALA A 3 -8.39 9.88 0.83
CA ALA A 3 -8.66 9.87 -0.61
C ALA A 3 -9.55 8.69 -1.02
N LYS A 4 -10.59 8.95 -1.83
CA LYS A 4 -11.44 7.93 -2.46
C LYS A 4 -10.69 7.32 -3.66
N VAL A 5 -10.09 6.14 -3.46
CA VAL A 5 -9.38 5.38 -4.51
C VAL A 5 -10.24 4.19 -4.97
N ALA A 6 -10.27 3.92 -6.27
CA ALA A 6 -11.02 2.79 -6.84
C ALA A 6 -10.40 1.45 -6.43
N TRP A 7 -11.26 0.50 -6.04
CA TRP A 7 -10.86 -0.82 -5.50
C TRP A 7 -10.50 -1.87 -6.54
N ARG A 8 -11.00 -1.71 -7.77
CA ARG A 8 -10.83 -2.67 -8.87
C ARG A 8 -10.77 -1.88 -10.18
N GLY A 9 -9.98 -2.31 -11.16
CA GLY A 9 -9.77 -1.61 -12.44
C GLY A 9 -11.00 -1.40 -13.35
N GLN A 10 -12.23 -1.61 -12.86
CA GLN A 10 -13.47 -1.37 -13.60
C GLN A 10 -13.94 0.09 -13.55
N ASP A 11 -13.44 0.90 -12.61
CA ASP A 11 -13.66 2.34 -12.63
C ASP A 11 -12.56 2.99 -13.49
N PHE A 12 -12.88 3.31 -14.75
CA PHE A 12 -12.00 3.96 -15.74
C PHE A 12 -11.60 5.41 -15.36
N LYS A 13 -11.25 5.69 -14.10
CA LYS A 13 -10.44 6.87 -13.81
C LYS A 13 -9.07 6.64 -14.45
N LYS A 14 -8.70 7.56 -15.35
CA LYS A 14 -7.44 7.59 -16.10
C LYS A 14 -6.29 7.20 -15.16
N LEU A 15 -5.72 6.01 -15.37
CA LEU A 15 -4.54 5.56 -14.64
C LEU A 15 -3.45 6.63 -14.80
N GLU A 16 -2.79 6.99 -13.70
CA GLU A 16 -1.67 7.95 -13.73
C GLU A 16 -0.60 7.45 -14.71
N PRO A 17 0.00 8.34 -15.52
CA PRO A 17 0.96 7.95 -16.56
C PRO A 17 2.14 7.17 -15.95
N GLY A 18 2.34 5.94 -16.43
CA GLY A 18 3.43 5.04 -15.98
C GLY A 18 3.03 3.99 -14.95
N CYS A 19 1.74 3.85 -14.60
CA CYS A 19 1.23 2.78 -13.74
C CYS A 19 0.31 1.82 -14.51
N GLU A 20 0.61 0.51 -14.48
CA GLU A 20 -0.22 -0.52 -15.13
C GLU A 20 -1.35 -1.02 -14.21
N THR A 21 -1.22 -0.85 -12.88
CA THR A 21 -2.21 -1.32 -11.90
C THR A 21 -2.66 -0.25 -10.93
N THR A 22 -3.83 -0.48 -10.31
CA THR A 22 -4.36 0.39 -9.26
C THR A 22 -3.48 0.35 -8.02
N TYR A 23 -3.56 1.40 -7.19
CA TYR A 23 -2.83 1.46 -5.92
C TYR A 23 -3.09 0.24 -5.03
N ILE A 24 -4.33 -0.24 -4.96
CA ILE A 24 -4.72 -1.37 -4.12
C ILE A 24 -4.16 -2.69 -4.68
N GLU A 25 -4.21 -2.90 -5.99
CA GLU A 25 -3.61 -4.09 -6.63
C GLU A 25 -2.09 -4.11 -6.45
N ALA A 26 -1.42 -2.99 -6.70
CA ALA A 26 0.01 -2.86 -6.48
C ALA A 26 0.35 -3.14 -5.00
N SER A 27 -0.39 -2.54 -4.07
CA SER A 27 -0.18 -2.74 -2.62
C SER A 27 -0.41 -4.18 -2.19
N LYS A 28 -1.43 -4.87 -2.72
CA LYS A 28 -1.69 -6.30 -2.44
C LYS A 28 -0.54 -7.19 -2.88
N VAL A 29 0.01 -6.96 -4.09
CA VAL A 29 1.15 -7.73 -4.58
C VAL A 29 2.37 -7.51 -3.68
N VAL A 30 2.62 -6.27 -3.28
CA VAL A 30 3.74 -5.95 -2.39
C VAL A 30 3.53 -6.56 -1.00
N MET A 31 2.30 -6.49 -0.45
CA MET A 31 1.93 -7.10 0.84
C MET A 31 2.08 -8.62 0.84
N GLY A 32 1.69 -9.31 -0.22
CA GLY A 32 1.86 -10.77 -0.32
C GLY A 32 3.33 -11.23 -0.34
N ALA A 33 4.28 -10.33 -0.61
CA ALA A 33 5.72 -10.62 -0.60
C ALA A 33 6.43 -10.20 0.71
N VAL A 34 5.68 -9.65 1.67
CA VAL A 34 6.21 -9.10 2.93
C VAL A 34 6.93 -10.14 3.79
N THR A 35 6.56 -11.42 3.68
CA THR A 35 7.13 -12.52 4.47
C THR A 35 8.62 -12.80 4.21
N GLY A 36 9.26 -12.16 3.23
CA GLY A 36 10.72 -12.24 3.07
C GLY A 36 11.37 -11.19 2.16
N SER A 37 10.61 -10.46 1.35
CA SER A 37 11.16 -9.58 0.31
C SER A 37 11.20 -8.08 0.66
N ILE A 38 10.72 -7.67 1.84
CA ILE A 38 10.74 -6.25 2.28
C ILE A 38 12.17 -5.67 2.23
N VAL A 39 13.15 -6.48 2.63
CA VAL A 39 14.55 -6.06 2.79
C VAL A 39 15.31 -6.03 1.46
N ILE A 40 14.75 -6.59 0.39
CA ILE A 40 15.44 -6.68 -0.89
C ILE A 40 15.39 -5.31 -1.61
N PRO A 41 16.56 -4.72 -1.95
CA PRO A 41 16.60 -3.47 -2.70
C PRO A 41 15.94 -3.60 -4.06
N ASN A 42 15.29 -2.52 -4.53
CA ASN A 42 14.56 -2.56 -5.80
C ASN A 42 15.47 -2.87 -7.00
N SER A 43 16.73 -2.42 -6.96
CA SER A 43 17.74 -2.71 -7.98
C SER A 43 18.02 -4.21 -8.10
N VAL A 44 18.02 -4.92 -6.98
CA VAL A 44 18.23 -6.37 -6.95
C VAL A 44 17.00 -7.11 -7.48
N LEU A 45 15.79 -6.64 -7.15
CA LEU A 45 14.55 -7.23 -7.67
C LEU A 45 14.42 -7.08 -9.19
N LEU A 46 14.83 -5.93 -9.75
CA LEU A 46 14.71 -5.65 -11.18
C LEU A 46 15.77 -6.35 -12.03
N ASN A 47 16.99 -6.48 -11.49
CA ASN A 47 18.12 -7.14 -12.15
C ASN A 47 18.32 -8.57 -11.65
N TRP A 48 17.24 -9.20 -11.19
CA TRP A 48 17.32 -10.57 -10.70
C TRP A 48 17.89 -11.48 -11.81
N PRO A 49 18.79 -12.42 -11.51
CA PRO A 49 19.36 -13.25 -12.56
C PRO A 49 18.31 -14.17 -13.16
N PHE A 50 18.27 -14.30 -14.49
CA PHE A 50 17.28 -15.13 -15.19
C PHE A 50 17.35 -16.62 -14.82
N TRP A 51 18.51 -17.08 -14.36
CA TRP A 51 18.80 -18.47 -13.98
C TRP A 51 18.37 -18.82 -12.56
N PHE A 52 17.94 -17.84 -11.74
CA PHE A 52 17.55 -18.06 -10.36
C PHE A 52 16.02 -18.23 -10.23
N PRO A 53 15.53 -19.18 -9.40
CA PRO A 53 14.10 -19.46 -9.26
C PRO A 53 13.30 -18.22 -8.87
N GLY A 54 12.15 -18.03 -9.50
CA GLY A 54 11.25 -16.91 -9.20
C GLY A 54 11.62 -15.58 -9.85
N HIS A 55 12.58 -15.53 -10.78
CA HIS A 55 12.97 -14.32 -11.53
C HIS A 55 11.79 -13.48 -12.01
N GLN A 56 10.80 -14.11 -12.67
CA GLN A 56 9.64 -13.39 -13.20
C GLN A 56 8.78 -12.78 -12.07
N LYS A 57 8.59 -13.52 -10.97
CA LYS A 57 7.82 -13.05 -9.80
C LYS A 57 8.56 -11.90 -9.08
N LEU A 58 9.87 -12.01 -8.91
CA LEU A 58 10.69 -10.98 -8.25
C LEU A 58 10.82 -9.71 -9.09
N LYS A 59 10.96 -9.86 -10.41
CA LYS A 59 10.95 -8.72 -11.33
C LYS A 59 9.59 -8.01 -11.31
N GLN A 60 8.49 -8.77 -11.35
CA GLN A 60 7.15 -8.22 -11.20
C GLN A 60 6.97 -7.53 -9.85
N LEU A 61 7.46 -8.12 -8.76
CA LEU A 61 7.44 -7.51 -7.43
C LEU A 61 8.20 -6.18 -7.43
N GLY A 62 9.38 -6.09 -8.05
CA GLY A 62 10.13 -4.84 -8.18
C GLY A 62 9.38 -3.75 -8.95
N ILE A 63 8.69 -4.13 -10.04
CA ILE A 63 7.82 -3.23 -10.80
C ILE A 63 6.66 -2.73 -9.92
N LYS A 64 5.96 -3.63 -9.22
CA LYS A 64 4.82 -3.27 -8.37
C LYS A 64 5.23 -2.48 -7.12
N LYS A 65 6.41 -2.76 -6.55
CA LYS A 65 7.02 -1.96 -5.48
C LYS A 65 7.27 -0.53 -5.95
N ARG A 66 7.76 -0.35 -7.18
CA ARG A 66 7.95 0.98 -7.79
C ARG A 66 6.62 1.70 -8.05
N GLU A 67 5.63 1.02 -8.62
CA GLU A 67 4.29 1.59 -8.86
C GLU A 67 3.62 2.03 -7.56
N SER A 68 3.67 1.19 -6.51
CA SER A 68 3.11 1.53 -5.19
C SER A 68 3.78 2.77 -4.58
N SER A 69 5.10 2.89 -4.70
CA SER A 69 5.85 4.08 -4.27
C SER A 69 5.42 5.34 -5.04
N MET A 70 5.26 5.24 -6.37
CA MET A 70 4.80 6.36 -7.20
C MET A 70 3.40 6.83 -6.81
N HIS A 71 2.45 5.90 -6.65
CA HIS A 71 1.09 6.21 -6.19
C HIS A 71 1.08 6.88 -4.82
N THR A 72 1.92 6.38 -3.91
CA THR A 72 2.05 6.94 -2.56
C THR A 72 2.58 8.38 -2.61
N LYS A 73 3.58 8.66 -3.45
CA LYS A 73 4.09 10.01 -3.67
C LYS A 73 3.00 10.95 -4.22
N HIS A 74 2.20 10.49 -5.17
CA HIS A 74 1.11 11.28 -5.73
C HIS A 74 0.07 11.64 -4.64
N LEU A 75 -0.34 10.66 -3.84
CA LEU A 75 -1.27 10.87 -2.73
C LEU A 75 -0.68 11.81 -1.65
N LEU A 76 0.62 11.70 -1.35
CA LEU A 76 1.30 12.59 -0.39
C LEU A 76 1.38 14.01 -0.89
N HIS A 77 1.67 14.19 -2.18
CA HIS A 77 1.69 15.49 -2.81
C HIS A 77 0.30 16.14 -2.78
N GLN A 78 -0.74 15.35 -3.03
CA GLN A 78 -2.12 15.79 -2.94
C GLN A 78 -2.49 16.22 -1.51
N GLU A 79 -2.16 15.41 -0.49
CA GLU A 79 -2.38 15.74 0.92
C GLU A 79 -1.59 16.98 1.39
N ARG A 80 -0.34 17.17 0.92
CA ARG A 80 0.43 18.40 1.17
C ARG A 80 -0.29 19.63 0.65
N GLN A 81 -0.79 19.58 -0.58
CA GLN A 81 -1.52 20.70 -1.18
C GLN A 81 -2.84 20.98 -0.45
N TYR A 82 -3.56 19.93 -0.03
CA TYR A 82 -4.76 20.10 0.79
C TYR A 82 -4.45 20.74 2.14
N THR A 83 -3.44 20.24 2.86
CA THR A 83 -3.03 20.78 4.17
C THR A 83 -2.62 22.25 4.06
N PHE A 84 -1.89 22.60 3.00
CA PHE A 84 -1.47 23.98 2.72
C PHE A 84 -2.66 24.91 2.46
N LYS A 85 -3.64 24.46 1.66
CA LYS A 85 -4.82 25.27 1.31
C LYS A 85 -5.82 25.41 2.45
N HIS A 86 -6.03 24.36 3.24
CA HIS A 86 -7.11 24.34 4.21
C HIS A 86 -6.69 24.77 5.63
N LYS A 87 -5.39 24.87 5.95
CA LYS A 87 -4.85 25.12 7.32
C LYS A 87 -5.38 24.19 8.43
N THR A 88 -6.32 23.30 8.12
CA THR A 88 -6.84 22.26 8.98
C THR A 88 -6.11 20.97 8.62
N THR A 89 -5.23 20.52 9.50
CA THR A 89 -4.69 19.16 9.46
C THR A 89 -5.84 18.21 9.74
N GLN A 90 -6.34 17.54 8.70
CA GLN A 90 -7.21 16.39 8.95
C GLN A 90 -6.40 15.37 9.75
N SER A 91 -6.94 14.81 10.83
CA SER A 91 -6.25 13.89 11.72
C SER A 91 -6.11 12.49 11.11
N ASN A 92 -5.53 12.41 9.92
CA ASN A 92 -5.24 11.17 9.24
C ASN A 92 -3.74 10.82 9.41
N SER A 93 -3.40 9.54 9.39
CA SER A 93 -2.02 9.06 9.62
C SER A 93 -1.03 9.64 8.61
N MET A 94 -1.49 9.97 7.40
CA MET A 94 -0.68 10.53 6.33
C MET A 94 -0.26 11.98 6.63
N SER A 95 -1.18 12.79 7.15
CA SER A 95 -0.90 14.14 7.62
C SER A 95 0.00 14.15 8.85
N GLN A 96 -0.13 13.17 9.76
CA GLN A 96 0.79 13.01 10.90
C GLN A 96 2.21 12.70 10.44
N LEU A 97 2.38 11.78 9.48
CA LEU A 97 3.69 11.46 8.93
C LEU A 97 4.31 12.65 8.17
N LEU A 98 3.49 13.47 7.50
CA LEU A 98 3.95 14.71 6.84
C LEU A 98 4.50 15.74 7.84
N GLN A 99 4.02 15.76 9.08
CA GLN A 99 4.50 16.65 10.13
C GLN A 99 5.80 16.17 10.79
N ALA A 100 6.13 14.88 10.65
CA ALA A 100 7.29 14.26 11.29
C ALA A 100 8.65 14.61 10.64
N HIS A 101 8.70 15.53 9.66
CA HIS A 101 9.92 15.98 8.97
C HIS A 101 10.80 14.83 8.43
N LEU A 102 10.17 13.75 7.95
CA LEU A 102 10.85 12.60 7.37
C LEU A 102 11.33 12.89 5.94
N SER A 103 12.40 12.22 5.52
CA SER A 103 12.76 12.16 4.09
C SER A 103 11.65 11.48 3.28
N GLU A 104 11.60 11.72 1.96
CA GLU A 104 10.58 11.08 1.10
C GLU A 104 10.64 9.54 1.16
N GLU A 105 11.84 8.99 1.31
CA GLU A 105 12.06 7.54 1.37
C GLU A 105 11.53 6.96 2.67
N GLU A 106 11.82 7.60 3.81
CA GLU A 106 11.30 7.21 5.12
C GLU A 106 9.79 7.39 5.22
N LEU A 107 9.26 8.48 4.67
CA LEU A 107 7.83 8.77 4.63
C LEU A 107 7.07 7.69 3.86
N ASN A 108 7.56 7.32 2.68
CA ASN A 108 6.98 6.25 1.87
C ASN A 108 7.11 4.88 2.56
N GLY A 109 8.27 4.60 3.17
CA GLY A 109 8.50 3.37 3.92
C GLY A 109 7.57 3.21 5.13
N ASN A 110 7.44 4.25 5.96
CA ASN A 110 6.57 4.24 7.14
C ASN A 110 5.09 4.15 6.76
N LEU A 111 4.67 4.85 5.71
CA LEU A 111 3.30 4.74 5.22
C LEU A 111 3.00 3.34 4.66
N PHE A 112 3.95 2.75 3.93
CA PHE A 112 3.86 1.36 3.49
C PHE A 112 3.77 0.40 4.69
N LEU A 113 4.61 0.55 5.70
CA LEU A 113 4.66 -0.31 6.88
C LEU A 113 3.33 -0.28 7.67
N ILE A 114 2.80 0.92 7.93
CA ILE A 114 1.52 1.10 8.62
C ILE A 114 0.38 0.45 7.82
N THR A 115 0.38 0.62 6.50
CA THR A 115 -0.64 0.07 5.62
C THR A 115 -0.55 -1.46 5.56
N ALA A 116 0.68 -2.00 5.43
CA ALA A 116 0.98 -3.43 5.45
C ALA A 116 0.49 -4.09 6.74
N ALA A 117 0.92 -3.55 7.89
CA ALA A 117 0.53 -4.05 9.20
C ALA A 117 -0.99 -4.03 9.39
N GLY A 118 -1.65 -2.92 9.00
CA GLY A 118 -3.09 -2.79 9.09
C GLY A 118 -3.83 -3.81 8.22
N PHE A 119 -3.41 -4.01 6.97
CA PHE A 119 -4.07 -4.95 6.06
C PHE A 119 -3.97 -6.39 6.54
N GLU A 120 -2.77 -6.88 6.87
CA GLU A 120 -2.57 -8.29 7.21
C GLU A 120 -3.23 -8.65 8.54
N THR A 121 -3.04 -7.82 9.58
CA THR A 121 -3.59 -8.11 10.91
C THR A 121 -5.09 -7.86 11.01
N THR A 122 -5.58 -6.74 10.45
CA THR A 122 -6.99 -6.38 10.58
C THR A 122 -7.85 -7.26 9.68
N ALA A 123 -7.42 -7.57 8.46
CA ALA A 123 -8.19 -8.47 7.59
C ALA A 123 -8.29 -9.87 8.20
N ASN A 124 -7.17 -10.42 8.71
CA ASN A 124 -7.19 -11.73 9.36
C ASN A 124 -8.04 -11.73 10.64
N THR A 125 -7.94 -10.68 11.46
CA THR A 125 -8.74 -10.55 12.68
C THR A 125 -10.23 -10.48 12.36
N ILE A 126 -10.62 -9.70 11.35
CA ILE A 126 -12.03 -9.61 10.90
C ILE A 126 -12.50 -10.96 10.34
N SER A 127 -11.70 -11.62 9.50
CA SER A 127 -12.03 -12.95 8.97
C SER A 127 -12.23 -13.98 10.09
N TYR A 128 -11.36 -13.96 11.10
CA TYR A 128 -11.48 -14.81 12.28
C TYR A 128 -12.72 -14.46 13.11
N ALA A 129 -12.99 -13.18 13.34
CA ALA A 129 -14.17 -12.72 14.05
C ALA A 129 -15.47 -13.14 13.34
N ILE A 130 -15.54 -12.99 12.01
CA ILE A 130 -16.68 -13.47 11.21
C ILE A 130 -16.86 -14.98 11.37
N MET A 131 -15.77 -15.76 11.30
CA MET A 131 -15.84 -17.21 11.50
C MET A 131 -16.39 -17.57 12.89
N LEU A 132 -15.96 -16.85 13.93
CA LEU A 132 -16.47 -17.03 15.30
C LEU A 132 -17.96 -16.68 15.42
N LEU A 133 -18.40 -15.61 14.76
CA LEU A 133 -19.81 -15.20 14.74
C LEU A 133 -20.67 -16.24 14.02
N VAL A 134 -20.23 -16.76 12.87
CA VAL A 134 -20.94 -17.83 12.14
C VAL A 134 -21.04 -19.11 12.98
N ARG A 135 -20.00 -19.45 13.75
CA ARG A 135 -19.99 -20.65 14.59
C ARG A 135 -20.80 -20.48 15.88
N ASN A 136 -21.02 -19.25 16.34
CA ASN A 136 -21.76 -18.96 17.56
C ASN A 136 -22.88 -17.93 17.30
N PRO A 137 -24.00 -18.35 16.67
CA PRO A 137 -25.09 -17.44 16.29
C PRO A 137 -25.73 -16.68 17.46
N ARG A 138 -25.56 -17.20 18.68
CA ARG A 138 -26.05 -16.64 19.95
C ARG A 138 -25.55 -15.22 20.23
N TRP A 139 -24.44 -14.81 19.61
CA TRP A 139 -23.81 -13.49 19.78
C TRP A 139 -24.08 -12.54 18.62
N GLN A 140 -24.96 -12.90 17.68
CA GLN A 140 -25.27 -12.10 16.48
C GLN A 140 -26.57 -11.29 16.60
N GLU A 141 -27.36 -11.50 17.65
CA GLU A 141 -28.55 -10.70 17.97
C GLU A 141 -28.18 -9.39 18.67
#